data_AF-A0A072PHG2-F1
#
_entry.id   AF-A0A072PHG2-F1
#
_cell.length_a   1.000
_cell.length_b   1.000
_cell.length_c   1.000
_cell.angle_alpha   90.00
_cell.angle_beta   90.00
_cell.angle_gamma   90.00
#
_symmetry.space_group_name_H-M   'P 1'
#
loop_
_entity.id
_entity.type
_entity.pdbx_description
1 polymer ?
#
loop_
_entity_poly.entity_id
_entity_poly.type
_entity_poly.pdbx_seq_one_letter_code
_entity_poly.pdbx_strand_id
1 'polypeptide(L)'
;MDLHDIVPILNWKRRSTQGFGIDFPTLNVLGFVCYSVSTCFFLYSPTIREQYAARHPLAPEPTVRFNDAAFGIHAVLMVLLTYSQFFSSLWGFKGSGRARTSRPVLGIFWGSLFAVAAVAGFVYRQSGAYGQSPRDWAWIDVLYTLGYVKLVCTFVKYIPQAWMNYQRKSTQGWSIDQILFDMVGGILSLLQLLIDASFQGDWSGITGNSLKFGLSNISIAFDLIFITQHYILYRDQLDESIEATEEETGRPLLGS
;
A
#
# COMPACT_ATOMS: atom_id res chain seq x y z
N MET A 1 19.19 13.19 1.53
CA MET A 1 18.22 12.11 1.30
C MET A 1 18.28 11.81 -0.17
N ASP A 2 19.24 10.97 -0.57
CA ASP A 2 19.44 10.62 -1.97
C ASP A 2 18.30 9.71 -2.40
N LEU A 3 17.67 10.00 -3.54
CA LEU A 3 16.61 9.19 -4.17
C LEU A 3 17.11 7.78 -4.60
N HIS A 4 18.25 7.34 -4.09
CA HIS A 4 19.06 6.25 -4.61
C HIS A 4 18.54 4.86 -4.22
N ASP A 5 17.66 4.74 -3.22
CA ASP A 5 17.33 3.44 -2.62
C ASP A 5 15.84 3.07 -2.62
N ILE A 6 15.02 3.72 -3.46
CA ILE A 6 13.67 3.21 -3.74
C ILE A 6 13.74 1.81 -4.37
N VAL A 7 12.81 0.93 -3.98
CA VAL A 7 12.84 -0.51 -4.31
C VAL A 7 13.19 -0.82 -5.79
N PRO A 8 12.56 -0.17 -6.79
CA PRO A 8 12.88 -0.46 -8.18
C PRO A 8 14.33 -0.18 -8.54
N ILE A 9 14.90 0.92 -8.03
CA ILE A 9 16.27 1.33 -8.30
C ILE A 9 17.24 0.40 -7.59
N LEU A 10 16.94 0.01 -6.34
CA LEU A 10 17.77 -0.92 -5.58
C LEU A 10 17.86 -2.29 -6.24
N ASN A 11 16.72 -2.84 -6.68
CA ASN A 11 16.68 -4.10 -7.43
C ASN A 11 17.44 -4.00 -8.76
N TRP A 12 17.34 -2.87 -9.46
CA TRP A 12 18.08 -2.60 -10.69
C TRP A 12 19.60 -2.57 -10.45
N LYS A 13 20.06 -1.83 -9.44
CA LYS A 13 21.47 -1.75 -9.06
C LYS A 13 22.03 -3.12 -8.69
N ARG A 14 21.29 -3.91 -7.89
CA ARG A 14 21.72 -5.24 -7.42
C ARG A 14 21.53 -6.35 -8.45
N ARG A 15 20.81 -6.09 -9.55
CA ARG A 15 20.37 -7.10 -10.53
C ARG A 15 19.73 -8.34 -9.88
N SER A 16 19.02 -8.14 -8.77
CA SER A 16 18.51 -9.20 -7.89
C SER A 16 17.24 -8.77 -7.18
N THR A 17 16.31 -9.70 -6.98
CA THR A 17 15.05 -9.50 -6.24
C THR A 17 15.04 -10.19 -4.88
N GLN A 18 16.20 -10.56 -4.33
CA GLN A 18 16.31 -11.34 -3.08
C GLN A 18 15.90 -10.58 -1.81
N GLY A 19 15.65 -9.27 -1.92
CA GLY A 19 15.31 -8.40 -0.79
C GLY A 19 13.97 -8.70 -0.12
N PHE A 20 12.98 -9.18 -0.88
CA PHE A 20 11.66 -9.58 -0.37
C PHE A 20 11.00 -10.60 -1.29
N GLY A 21 10.08 -11.40 -0.75
CA GLY A 21 9.32 -12.37 -1.54
C GLY A 21 8.32 -11.68 -2.47
N ILE A 22 8.01 -12.31 -3.60
CA ILE A 22 7.02 -11.84 -4.60
C ILE A 22 5.62 -11.60 -4.01
N ASP A 23 5.34 -12.16 -2.83
CA ASP A 23 4.14 -11.92 -2.03
C ASP A 23 3.92 -10.45 -1.71
N PHE A 24 4.98 -9.73 -1.34
CA PHE A 24 4.89 -8.31 -0.98
C PHE A 24 4.41 -7.43 -2.16
N PRO A 25 5.03 -7.46 -3.35
CA PRO A 25 4.55 -6.69 -4.48
C PRO A 25 3.19 -7.18 -5.00
N THR A 26 2.88 -8.48 -4.88
CA THR A 26 1.54 -9.01 -5.25
C THR A 26 0.43 -8.36 -4.43
N LEU A 27 0.56 -8.35 -3.09
CA LEU A 27 -0.41 -7.71 -2.20
C LEU A 27 -0.45 -6.20 -2.36
N ASN A 28 0.69 -5.56 -2.62
CA ASN A 28 0.75 -4.13 -2.88
C ASN A 28 0.03 -3.74 -4.16
N VAL A 29 0.21 -4.48 -5.26
CA VAL A 29 -0.52 -4.22 -6.51
C VAL A 29 -2.03 -4.29 -6.26
N LEU A 30 -2.53 -5.38 -5.65
CA LEU A 30 -3.95 -5.51 -5.33
C LEU A 30 -4.45 -4.36 -4.46
N GLY A 31 -3.76 -4.09 -3.35
CA GLY A 31 -4.16 -3.05 -2.41
C GLY A 31 -4.17 -1.66 -3.05
N PHE A 32 -3.07 -1.24 -3.68
CA PHE A 32 -2.99 0.10 -4.28
C PHE A 32 -3.92 0.28 -5.47
N VAL A 33 -4.20 -0.76 -6.27
CA VAL A 33 -5.24 -0.68 -7.30
C VAL A 33 -6.62 -0.46 -6.66
N CYS A 34 -6.98 -1.23 -5.62
CA CYS A 34 -8.25 -1.05 -4.93
C CYS A 34 -8.39 0.34 -4.31
N TYR A 35 -7.33 0.84 -3.67
CA TYR A 35 -7.27 2.19 -3.13
C TYR A 35 -7.45 3.24 -4.22
N SER A 36 -6.68 3.19 -5.31
CA SER A 36 -6.75 4.18 -6.39
C SER A 36 -8.11 4.21 -7.06
N VAL A 37 -8.69 3.04 -7.34
CA VAL A 37 -10.06 2.94 -7.89
C VAL A 37 -11.04 3.60 -6.93
N SER A 38 -11.07 3.19 -5.66
CA SER A 38 -11.99 3.74 -4.65
C SER A 38 -11.85 5.26 -4.52
N THR A 39 -10.62 5.76 -4.37
CA THR A 39 -10.27 7.17 -4.26
C THR A 39 -10.72 7.97 -5.49
N CYS A 40 -10.47 7.48 -6.71
CA CYS A 40 -10.92 8.15 -7.93
C CYS A 40 -12.44 8.22 -8.02
N PHE A 41 -13.17 7.16 -7.65
CA PHE A 41 -14.63 7.18 -7.66
C PHE A 41 -15.21 8.12 -6.61
N PHE A 42 -14.67 8.14 -5.38
CA PHE A 42 -15.08 9.10 -4.35
C PHE A 42 -14.80 10.55 -4.76
N LEU A 43 -13.73 10.79 -5.53
CA LEU A 43 -13.36 12.12 -5.99
C LEU A 43 -14.24 12.61 -7.16
N TYR A 44 -14.46 11.76 -8.17
CA TYR A 44 -15.01 12.19 -9.46
C TYR A 44 -16.45 11.75 -9.75
N SER A 45 -16.97 10.70 -9.10
CA SER A 45 -18.31 10.18 -9.43
C SER A 45 -19.41 10.95 -8.69
N PRO A 46 -20.33 11.65 -9.38
CA PRO A 46 -21.43 12.36 -8.73
C PRO A 46 -22.32 11.40 -7.94
N THR A 47 -22.64 10.24 -8.50
CA THR A 47 -23.48 9.22 -7.85
C THR A 47 -22.90 8.75 -6.52
N ILE A 48 -21.60 8.49 -6.46
CA ILE A 48 -20.94 8.05 -5.22
C ILE A 48 -20.93 9.17 -4.18
N ARG A 49 -20.69 10.41 -4.61
CA ARG A 49 -20.69 11.58 -3.72
C ARG A 49 -22.08 11.86 -3.15
N GLU A 50 -23.13 11.75 -3.96
CA GLU A 50 -24.52 11.83 -3.51
C GLU A 50 -24.86 10.70 -2.52
N GLN A 51 -24.45 9.47 -2.82
CA GLN A 51 -24.64 8.33 -1.93
C GLN A 51 -23.92 8.52 -0.60
N TYR A 52 -22.69 9.06 -0.63
CA TYR A 52 -21.91 9.37 0.55
C TYR A 52 -22.56 10.46 1.39
N ALA A 53 -22.97 11.57 0.76
CA ALA A 53 -23.62 12.70 1.41
C ALA A 53 -24.90 12.29 2.14
N ALA A 54 -25.71 11.44 1.52
CA ALA A 54 -26.94 10.92 2.11
C ALA A 54 -26.69 10.00 3.31
N ARG A 55 -25.53 9.34 3.38
CA ARG A 55 -25.11 8.49 4.52
C ARG A 55 -24.39 9.27 5.63
N HIS A 56 -23.77 10.41 5.30
CA HIS A 56 -22.98 11.22 6.23
C HIS A 56 -23.53 12.67 6.29
N PRO A 57 -24.72 12.88 6.86
CA PRO A 57 -25.37 14.20 6.84
C PRO A 57 -24.58 15.29 7.58
N LEU A 58 -23.73 14.91 8.54
CA LEU A 58 -22.85 15.83 9.29
C LEU A 58 -21.61 16.25 8.49
N ALA A 59 -21.14 15.40 7.58
CA ALA A 59 -19.96 15.62 6.76
C ALA A 59 -20.23 15.10 5.34
N PRO A 60 -21.06 15.81 4.55
CA PRO A 60 -21.60 15.28 3.30
C PRO A 60 -20.58 15.19 2.17
N GLU A 61 -19.45 15.88 2.30
CA GLU A 61 -18.37 15.83 1.32
C GLU A 61 -17.35 14.73 1.70
N PRO A 62 -17.03 13.81 0.78
CA PRO A 62 -15.95 12.86 1.01
C PRO A 62 -14.63 13.58 1.30
N THR A 63 -13.88 13.11 2.30
CA THR A 63 -12.57 13.67 2.66
C THR A 63 -11.45 13.34 1.66
N VAL A 64 -11.81 12.80 0.50
CA VAL A 64 -10.87 12.41 -0.56
C VAL A 64 -10.56 13.63 -1.41
N ARG A 65 -9.28 13.89 -1.60
CA ARG A 65 -8.77 15.04 -2.34
C ARG A 65 -7.92 14.60 -3.53
N PHE A 66 -7.58 15.56 -4.41
CA PHE A 66 -6.78 15.26 -5.61
C PHE A 66 -5.40 14.68 -5.29
N ASN A 67 -4.77 15.14 -4.21
CA ASN A 67 -3.48 14.59 -3.74
C ASN A 67 -3.59 13.10 -3.36
N ASP A 68 -4.71 12.66 -2.80
CA ASP A 68 -4.93 11.24 -2.48
C ASP A 68 -4.98 10.39 -3.77
N ALA A 69 -5.68 10.89 -4.80
CA ALA A 69 -5.77 10.22 -6.10
C ALA A 69 -4.42 10.16 -6.81
N ALA A 70 -3.69 11.29 -6.84
CA ALA A 70 -2.35 11.37 -7.43
C ALA A 70 -1.37 10.42 -6.71
N PHE A 71 -1.39 10.39 -5.38
CA PHE A 71 -0.60 9.46 -4.57
C PHE A 71 -0.92 8.01 -4.90
N GLY A 72 -2.21 7.64 -4.93
CA GLY A 72 -2.64 6.29 -5.26
C GLY A 72 -2.17 5.84 -6.64
N ILE A 73 -2.37 6.66 -7.67
CA ILE A 73 -1.96 6.35 -9.05
C ILE A 73 -0.44 6.20 -9.15
N HIS A 74 0.31 7.12 -8.54
CA HIS A 74 1.77 7.03 -8.50
C HIS A 74 2.24 5.74 -7.81
N ALA A 75 1.62 5.39 -6.67
CA ALA A 75 1.93 4.16 -5.96
C ALA A 75 1.66 2.92 -6.81
N VAL A 76 0.55 2.87 -7.56
CA VAL A 76 0.25 1.78 -8.51
C VAL A 76 1.37 1.62 -9.54
N LEU A 77 1.86 2.72 -10.13
CA LEU A 77 2.96 2.67 -11.10
C LEU A 77 4.24 2.11 -10.47
N MET A 78 4.59 2.57 -9.27
CA MET A 78 5.78 2.11 -8.55
C MET A 78 5.71 0.63 -8.18
N VAL A 79 4.56 0.14 -7.74
CA VAL A 79 4.40 -1.28 -7.35
C VAL A 79 4.31 -2.20 -8.56
N LEU A 80 3.75 -1.74 -9.69
CA LEU A 80 3.79 -2.48 -10.96
C LEU A 80 5.21 -2.58 -11.51
N LEU A 81 5.97 -1.49 -11.46
CA LEU A 81 7.38 -1.50 -11.83
C LEU A 81 8.16 -2.50 -10.96
N THR A 82 7.98 -2.44 -9.65
CA THR A 82 8.59 -3.38 -8.70
C THR A 82 8.19 -4.83 -8.99
N TYR A 83 6.90 -5.08 -9.24
CA TYR A 83 6.40 -6.42 -9.54
C TYR A 83 6.98 -6.96 -10.86
N SER A 84 7.13 -6.10 -11.88
CA SER A 84 7.71 -6.47 -13.17
C SER A 84 9.14 -7.03 -13.05
N GLN A 85 9.90 -6.57 -12.05
CA GLN A 85 11.28 -6.99 -11.81
C GLN A 85 11.41 -8.45 -11.37
N PHE A 86 10.33 -9.07 -10.91
CA PHE A 86 10.29 -10.50 -10.57
C PHE A 86 10.14 -11.40 -11.81
N PHE A 87 9.93 -10.84 -12.99
CA PHE A 87 9.83 -11.62 -14.21
C PHE A 87 11.19 -11.67 -14.93
N SER A 88 11.82 -12.84 -14.90
CA SER A 88 13.13 -13.08 -15.52
C SER A 88 13.17 -12.70 -17.00
N SER A 89 12.07 -12.92 -17.72
CA SER A 89 11.93 -12.56 -19.14
C SER A 89 12.06 -11.07 -19.43
N LEU A 90 11.77 -10.20 -18.46
CA LEU A 90 11.79 -8.74 -18.65
C LEU A 90 13.11 -8.13 -18.21
N TRP A 91 13.72 -8.64 -17.12
CA TRP A 91 14.86 -7.96 -16.47
C TRP A 91 16.12 -8.83 -16.31
N GLY A 92 16.03 -10.16 -16.47
CA GLY A 92 17.17 -11.06 -16.30
C GLY A 92 17.76 -11.11 -14.89
N PHE A 93 17.05 -10.62 -13.85
CA PHE A 93 17.57 -10.55 -12.48
C PHE A 93 17.75 -11.93 -11.83
N LYS A 94 18.81 -12.08 -11.02
CA LYS A 94 19.05 -13.31 -10.25
C LYS A 94 17.92 -13.52 -9.24
N GLY A 95 17.33 -14.73 -9.21
CA GLY A 95 16.23 -15.10 -8.31
C GLY A 95 14.81 -14.88 -8.84
N SER A 96 14.65 -14.18 -9.97
CA SER A 96 13.34 -13.85 -10.58
C SER A 96 12.61 -15.09 -11.15
N GLY A 97 13.32 -16.00 -11.82
CA GLY A 97 12.70 -17.15 -12.52
C GLY A 97 12.03 -18.22 -11.65
N ARG A 98 12.17 -18.17 -10.32
CA ARG A 98 11.61 -19.17 -9.39
C ARG A 98 10.67 -18.57 -8.34
N ALA A 99 10.43 -17.27 -8.42
CA ALA A 99 9.56 -16.58 -7.48
C ALA A 99 8.09 -17.00 -7.71
N ARG A 100 7.50 -17.67 -6.72
CA ARG A 100 6.10 -18.07 -6.73
C ARG A 100 5.39 -17.43 -5.56
N THR A 101 4.25 -16.82 -5.83
CA THR A 101 3.38 -16.29 -4.78
C THR A 101 2.91 -17.42 -3.88
N SER A 102 2.98 -17.23 -2.57
CA SER A 102 2.57 -18.22 -1.59
C SER A 102 1.07 -18.49 -1.66
N ARG A 103 0.66 -19.71 -1.31
CA ARG A 103 -0.76 -20.12 -1.31
C ARG A 103 -1.65 -19.23 -0.43
N PRO A 104 -1.24 -18.81 0.79
CA PRO A 104 -2.05 -17.91 1.59
C PRO A 104 -2.29 -16.55 0.91
N VAL A 105 -1.25 -15.98 0.30
CA VAL A 105 -1.35 -14.70 -0.41
C VAL A 105 -2.23 -14.82 -1.65
N LEU A 106 -2.11 -15.91 -2.40
CA LEU A 106 -2.98 -16.19 -3.53
C LEU A 106 -4.45 -16.35 -3.09
N GLY A 107 -4.68 -17.00 -1.95
CA GLY A 107 -6.00 -17.11 -1.32
C GLY A 107 -6.60 -15.76 -0.95
N ILE A 108 -5.80 -14.86 -0.37
CA ILE A 108 -6.23 -13.48 -0.09
C ILE A 108 -6.52 -12.74 -1.40
N PHE A 109 -5.64 -12.87 -2.39
CA PHE A 109 -5.79 -12.18 -3.66
C PHE A 109 -7.11 -12.55 -4.34
N TRP A 110 -7.36 -13.84 -4.57
CA TRP A 110 -8.60 -14.29 -5.19
C TRP A 110 -9.81 -14.13 -4.29
N GLY A 111 -9.65 -14.30 -2.98
CA GLY A 111 -10.71 -14.08 -1.99
C GLY A 111 -11.19 -12.63 -1.97
N SER A 112 -10.27 -11.66 -2.06
CA SER A 112 -10.60 -10.25 -2.18
C SER A 112 -11.32 -9.92 -3.48
N LEU A 113 -10.84 -10.45 -4.62
CA LEU A 113 -11.53 -10.26 -5.90
C LEU A 113 -12.94 -10.87 -5.90
N PHE A 114 -13.08 -12.07 -5.34
CA PHE A 114 -14.38 -12.72 -5.18
C PHE A 114 -15.30 -11.92 -4.26
N ALA A 115 -14.81 -11.40 -3.13
CA ALA A 115 -15.61 -10.59 -2.20
C ALA A 115 -16.12 -9.31 -2.88
N VAL A 116 -15.26 -8.61 -3.62
CA VAL A 116 -15.66 -7.41 -4.39
C VAL A 116 -16.71 -7.78 -5.44
N ALA A 117 -16.50 -8.85 -6.20
CA ALA A 117 -17.46 -9.31 -7.20
C ALA A 117 -18.80 -9.74 -6.59
N ALA A 118 -18.78 -10.41 -5.44
CA ALA A 118 -19.96 -10.84 -4.72
C ALA A 118 -20.78 -9.65 -4.19
N VAL A 119 -20.13 -8.65 -3.59
CA VAL A 119 -20.79 -7.41 -3.14
C VAL A 119 -21.35 -6.64 -4.34
N ALA A 120 -20.59 -6.50 -5.42
CA ALA A 120 -21.07 -5.85 -6.63
C ALA A 120 -22.28 -6.56 -7.26
N GLY A 121 -22.24 -7.89 -7.34
CA GLY A 121 -23.37 -8.70 -7.81
C GLY A 121 -24.59 -8.60 -6.90
N PHE A 122 -24.39 -8.53 -5.59
CA PHE A 122 -25.46 -8.35 -4.60
C PHE A 122 -26.13 -6.98 -4.73
N VAL A 123 -25.34 -5.90 -4.80
CA VAL A 123 -25.80 -4.53 -5.04
C VAL A 123 -26.61 -4.45 -6.34
N TYR A 124 -26.07 -5.03 -7.42
CA TYR A 124 -26.76 -5.05 -8.72
C TYR A 124 -28.09 -5.81 -8.65
N ARG A 125 -28.13 -6.95 -7.96
CA ARG A 125 -29.36 -7.76 -7.81
C ARG A 125 -30.43 -7.05 -6.99
N GLN A 126 -30.04 -6.37 -5.90
CA GLN A 126 -31.00 -5.80 -4.96
C GLN A 126 -31.49 -4.41 -5.39
N SER A 127 -30.60 -3.57 -5.88
CA SER A 127 -30.88 -2.15 -6.14
C SER A 127 -30.79 -1.79 -7.62
N GLY A 128 -30.50 -2.77 -8.50
CA GLY A 128 -30.33 -2.56 -9.93
C GLY A 128 -29.06 -1.76 -10.27
N ALA A 129 -28.98 -1.31 -11.52
CA ALA A 129 -27.84 -0.54 -12.02
C ALA A 129 -27.93 0.97 -11.73
N TYR A 130 -29.16 1.52 -11.68
CA TYR A 130 -29.43 2.96 -11.66
C TYR A 130 -30.49 3.30 -10.60
N GLY A 131 -30.49 4.54 -10.11
CA GLY A 131 -31.50 5.04 -9.17
C GLY A 131 -31.43 4.39 -7.79
N GLN A 132 -30.25 3.91 -7.40
CA GLN A 132 -30.05 3.23 -6.11
C GLN A 132 -30.30 4.21 -4.96
N SER A 133 -31.15 3.79 -4.02
CA SER A 133 -31.33 4.49 -2.74
C SER A 133 -30.00 4.49 -1.96
N PRO A 134 -29.50 5.66 -1.54
CA PRO A 134 -28.26 5.73 -0.79
C PRO A 134 -28.28 4.96 0.53
N ARG A 135 -29.44 4.75 1.15
CA ARG A 135 -29.55 4.06 2.46
C ARG A 135 -29.57 2.54 2.34
N ASP A 136 -29.82 2.04 1.14
CA ASP A 136 -29.79 0.61 0.83
C ASP A 136 -28.42 0.24 0.23
N TRP A 137 -28.27 -1.03 -0.15
CA TRP A 137 -27.08 -1.53 -0.83
C TRP A 137 -26.86 -0.79 -2.15
N ALA A 138 -25.73 -0.12 -2.27
CA ALA A 138 -25.43 0.77 -3.38
C ALA A 138 -23.96 0.66 -3.81
N TRP A 139 -23.60 1.29 -4.92
CA TRP A 139 -22.24 1.25 -5.46
C TRP A 139 -21.18 1.73 -4.46
N ILE A 140 -21.53 2.64 -3.55
CA ILE A 140 -20.66 3.05 -2.44
C ILE A 140 -20.20 1.87 -1.54
N ASP A 141 -21.01 0.82 -1.37
CA ASP A 141 -20.63 -0.37 -0.58
C ASP A 141 -19.54 -1.19 -1.28
N VAL A 142 -19.54 -1.22 -2.60
CA VAL A 142 -18.46 -1.82 -3.40
C VAL A 142 -17.17 -1.04 -3.19
N LEU A 143 -17.23 0.30 -3.16
CA LEU A 143 -16.05 1.14 -2.92
C LEU A 143 -15.50 1.03 -1.49
N TYR A 144 -16.37 0.90 -0.49
CA TYR A 144 -15.96 0.57 0.86
C TYR A 144 -15.30 -0.80 0.93
N THR A 145 -15.83 -1.80 0.21
CA THR A 145 -15.22 -3.13 0.10
C THR A 145 -13.81 -3.05 -0.48
N LEU A 146 -13.59 -2.28 -1.56
CA LEU A 146 -12.25 -2.02 -2.12
C LEU A 146 -11.32 -1.39 -1.07
N GLY A 147 -11.83 -0.45 -0.30
CA GLY A 147 -11.11 0.15 0.82
C GLY A 147 -10.65 -0.89 1.85
N TYR A 148 -11.57 -1.75 2.31
CA TYR A 148 -11.25 -2.82 3.25
C TYR A 148 -10.26 -3.84 2.67
N VAL A 149 -10.34 -4.15 1.38
CA VAL A 149 -9.33 -4.99 0.70
C VAL A 149 -7.94 -4.38 0.80
N LYS A 150 -7.79 -3.07 0.54
CA LYS A 150 -6.52 -2.36 0.75
C LYS A 150 -6.03 -2.50 2.19
N LEU A 151 -6.92 -2.31 3.17
CA LEU A 151 -6.58 -2.40 4.60
C LEU A 151 -6.08 -3.81 4.97
N VAL A 152 -6.79 -4.86 4.53
CA VAL A 152 -6.39 -6.26 4.76
C VAL A 152 -5.05 -6.57 4.09
N CYS A 153 -4.85 -6.14 2.84
CA CYS A 153 -3.57 -6.33 2.14
C CYS A 153 -2.41 -5.67 2.88
N THR A 154 -2.61 -4.46 3.41
CA THR A 154 -1.61 -3.74 4.22
C THR A 154 -1.29 -4.49 5.51
N PHE A 155 -2.30 -5.01 6.21
CA PHE A 155 -2.09 -5.75 7.44
C PHE A 155 -1.34 -7.07 7.21
N VAL A 156 -1.79 -7.85 6.22
CA VAL A 156 -1.21 -9.17 5.94
C VAL A 156 0.20 -9.08 5.37
N LYS A 157 0.54 -8.03 4.60
CA LYS A 157 1.92 -7.89 4.10
C LYS A 157 2.90 -7.49 5.22
N TYR A 158 2.47 -6.68 6.20
CA TYR A 158 3.38 -6.14 7.21
C TYR A 158 3.75 -7.13 8.30
N ILE A 159 2.83 -7.99 8.75
CA ILE A 159 3.11 -8.96 9.84
C ILE A 159 4.24 -9.95 9.48
N PRO A 160 4.17 -10.67 8.34
CA PRO A 160 5.21 -11.62 7.97
C PRO A 160 6.54 -10.90 7.74
N GLN A 161 6.51 -9.69 7.19
CA GLN A 161 7.73 -8.92 6.97
C GLN A 161 8.40 -8.52 8.30
N ALA A 162 7.63 -7.99 9.26
CA ALA A 162 8.16 -7.64 10.58
C ALA A 162 8.71 -8.87 11.30
N TRP A 163 8.04 -10.02 11.18
CA TRP A 163 8.49 -11.29 11.72
C TRP A 163 9.76 -11.82 11.04
N MET A 164 9.87 -11.71 9.71
CA MET A 164 11.06 -12.10 8.96
C MET A 164 12.26 -11.24 9.31
N ASN A 165 12.09 -9.92 9.43
CA ASN A 165 13.12 -9.02 9.91
C ASN A 165 13.59 -9.43 11.32
N TYR A 166 12.64 -9.77 12.20
CA TYR A 166 12.95 -10.23 13.55
C TYR A 166 13.72 -11.57 13.58
N GLN A 167 13.36 -12.53 12.72
CA GLN A 167 14.06 -13.81 12.64
C GLN A 167 15.46 -13.67 12.02
N ARG A 168 15.60 -12.86 10.96
CA ARG A 168 16.86 -12.64 10.27
C ARG A 168 17.82 -11.74 11.05
N LYS A 169 17.31 -10.99 12.03
CA LYS A 169 18.03 -9.93 12.74
C LYS A 169 18.67 -8.91 11.79
N SER A 170 18.03 -8.69 10.65
CA SER A 170 18.53 -7.84 9.57
C SER A 170 17.36 -7.37 8.71
N THR A 171 17.45 -6.11 8.28
CA THR A 171 16.54 -5.49 7.29
C THR A 171 17.20 -5.35 5.92
N GLN A 172 18.31 -6.04 5.67
CA GLN A 172 19.02 -5.92 4.40
C GLN A 172 18.19 -6.41 3.20
N GLY A 173 18.30 -5.68 2.09
CA GLY A 173 17.52 -5.94 0.86
C GLY A 173 16.15 -5.26 0.83
N TRP A 174 15.81 -4.51 1.87
CA TRP A 174 14.56 -3.80 1.98
C TRP A 174 14.78 -2.28 1.85
N SER A 175 13.91 -1.60 1.12
CA SER A 175 13.96 -0.14 0.97
C SER A 175 13.20 0.50 2.13
N ILE A 176 13.94 1.01 3.11
CA ILE A 176 13.35 1.79 4.22
C ILE A 176 12.70 3.08 3.70
N ASP A 177 13.19 3.65 2.59
CA ASP A 177 12.66 4.86 1.98
C ASP A 177 11.18 4.75 1.65
N GLN A 178 10.73 3.59 1.13
CA GLN A 178 9.32 3.37 0.83
C GLN A 178 8.45 3.48 2.09
N ILE A 179 8.96 3.03 3.23
CA ILE A 179 8.26 3.03 4.52
C ILE A 179 8.27 4.41 5.14
N LEU A 180 9.37 5.15 4.97
CA LEU A 180 9.42 6.55 5.36
C LEU A 180 8.44 7.38 4.53
N PHE A 181 8.31 7.11 3.22
CA PHE A 181 7.30 7.76 2.37
C PHE A 181 5.86 7.37 2.74
N ASP A 182 5.59 6.09 3.03
CA ASP A 182 4.27 5.65 3.52
C ASP A 182 3.93 6.29 4.87
N MET A 183 4.90 6.41 5.78
CA MET A 183 4.74 7.08 7.08
C MET A 183 4.47 8.57 6.92
N VAL A 184 5.25 9.27 6.09
CA VAL A 184 5.05 10.70 5.80
C VAL A 184 3.67 10.91 5.17
N GLY A 185 3.28 10.06 4.22
CA GLY A 185 1.94 10.07 3.63
C GLY A 185 0.85 9.83 4.68
N GLY A 186 1.04 8.88 5.59
CA GLY A 186 0.13 8.58 6.70
C GLY A 186 -0.03 9.76 7.66
N ILE A 187 1.07 10.41 8.05
CA ILE A 187 1.08 11.60 8.91
C ILE A 187 0.40 12.77 8.21
N LEU A 188 0.75 13.05 6.95
CA LEU A 188 0.12 14.13 6.18
C LEU A 188 -1.39 13.88 6.00
N SER A 189 -1.80 12.64 5.78
CA SER A 189 -3.22 12.25 5.69
C SER A 189 -3.96 12.47 7.02
N LEU A 190 -3.34 12.16 8.17
CA LEU A 190 -3.91 12.44 9.48
C LEU A 190 -3.98 13.93 9.78
N LEU A 191 -2.94 14.69 9.43
CA LEU A 191 -2.93 16.14 9.58
C LEU A 191 -4.02 16.79 8.73
N GLN A 192 -4.21 16.33 7.49
CA GLN A 192 -5.33 16.77 6.65
C GLN A 192 -6.68 16.47 7.31
N LEU A 193 -6.87 15.26 7.84
CA LEU A 193 -8.11 14.89 8.52
C LEU A 193 -8.36 15.75 9.78
N LEU A 194 -7.32 16.05 10.56
CA LEU A 194 -7.40 16.91 11.74
C LEU A 194 -7.74 18.36 11.36
N ILE A 195 -7.10 18.88 10.31
CA ILE A 195 -7.37 20.24 9.80
C ILE A 195 -8.81 20.32 9.29
N ASP A 196 -9.25 19.35 8.48
CA ASP A 196 -10.61 19.31 7.94
C ASP A 196 -11.68 19.20 9.05
N ALA A 197 -11.45 18.36 10.06
CA ALA A 197 -12.33 18.23 11.22
C ALA A 197 -12.38 19.53 12.06
N SER A 198 -11.23 20.20 12.21
CA SER A 198 -11.15 21.48 12.94
C SER A 198 -11.93 22.61 12.25
N PHE A 199 -11.88 22.67 10.92
CA PHE A 199 -12.63 23.66 10.14
C PHE A 199 -14.13 23.36 10.07
N GLN A 200 -14.52 22.09 10.14
CA GLN A 200 -15.93 21.67 10.16
C GLN A 200 -16.57 21.77 11.56
N GLY A 201 -15.78 22.01 12.61
CA GLY A 201 -16.26 22.10 13.99
C GLY A 201 -16.83 20.79 14.54
N ASP A 202 -16.63 19.67 13.83
CA ASP A 202 -17.16 18.36 14.15
C ASP A 202 -16.05 17.30 14.16
N TRP A 203 -15.81 16.74 15.34
CA TRP A 203 -14.82 15.70 15.58
C TRP A 203 -15.33 14.30 15.22
N SER A 204 -16.65 14.16 14.97
CA SER A 204 -17.27 12.90 14.54
C SER A 204 -16.76 12.44 13.18
N GLY A 205 -16.26 13.36 12.33
CA GLY A 205 -15.64 13.02 11.04
C GLY A 205 -14.37 12.17 11.15
N ILE A 206 -13.66 12.22 12.29
CA ILE A 206 -12.45 11.43 12.53
C ILE A 206 -12.77 9.94 12.74
N THR A 207 -13.83 9.65 13.49
CA THR A 207 -14.31 8.27 13.70
C THR A 207 -15.25 7.80 12.58
N GLY A 208 -15.95 8.73 11.92
CA GLY A 208 -16.83 8.47 10.78
C GLY A 208 -16.10 7.94 9.55
N ASN A 209 -14.89 8.42 9.26
CA ASN A 209 -14.03 7.83 8.23
C ASN A 209 -13.15 6.70 8.78
N SER A 210 -13.81 5.67 9.29
CA SER A 210 -13.17 4.50 9.92
C SER A 210 -12.09 3.84 9.05
N LEU A 211 -12.24 3.89 7.73
CA LEU A 211 -11.28 3.36 6.78
C LEU A 211 -9.99 4.20 6.72
N LYS A 212 -10.09 5.52 6.52
CA LYS A 212 -8.91 6.41 6.45
C LYS A 212 -8.20 6.44 7.80
N PHE A 213 -8.97 6.50 8.89
CA PHE A 213 -8.43 6.39 10.25
C PHE A 213 -7.69 5.06 10.48
N GLY A 214 -8.32 3.92 10.13
CA GLY A 214 -7.71 2.60 10.28
C GLY A 214 -6.44 2.41 9.44
N LEU A 215 -6.48 2.83 8.17
CA LEU A 215 -5.32 2.78 7.27
C LEU A 215 -4.13 3.59 7.81
N SER A 216 -4.37 4.84 8.23
CA SER A 216 -3.32 5.70 8.76
C SER A 216 -2.72 5.15 10.06
N ASN A 217 -3.54 4.69 11.01
CA ASN A 217 -3.04 4.15 12.28
C ASN A 217 -2.26 2.85 12.10
N ILE A 218 -2.78 1.91 11.30
CA ILE A 218 -2.10 0.64 11.05
C ILE A 218 -0.78 0.90 10.31
N SER A 219 -0.78 1.77 9.29
CA SER A 219 0.47 2.10 8.58
C SER A 219 1.50 2.67 9.54
N ILE A 220 1.17 3.74 10.26
CA ILE A 220 2.12 4.40 11.17
C ILE A 220 2.66 3.43 12.23
N ALA A 221 1.81 2.58 12.80
CA ALA A 221 2.25 1.60 13.79
C ALA A 221 3.28 0.62 13.22
N PHE A 222 3.04 0.06 12.03
CA PHE A 222 4.00 -0.84 11.38
C PHE A 222 5.23 -0.10 10.88
N ASP A 223 5.08 1.12 10.36
CA ASP A 223 6.19 1.96 9.91
C ASP A 223 7.15 2.25 11.08
N LEU A 224 6.63 2.54 12.28
CA LEU A 224 7.44 2.69 13.50
C LEU A 224 8.17 1.41 13.91
N ILE A 225 7.49 0.25 13.83
CA ILE A 225 8.13 -1.06 14.09
C ILE A 225 9.31 -1.25 13.13
N PHE A 226 9.12 -0.93 11.86
CA PHE A 226 10.13 -1.10 10.84
C PHE A 226 11.30 -0.13 10.96
N ILE A 227 11.03 1.14 11.28
CA ILE A 227 12.06 2.14 11.58
C ILE A 227 12.89 1.70 12.79
N THR A 228 12.23 1.17 13.81
CA THR A 228 12.90 0.62 15.00
C THR A 228 13.76 -0.59 14.64
N GLN A 229 13.25 -1.51 13.82
CA GLN A 229 14.03 -2.65 13.35
C GLN A 229 15.25 -2.22 12.54
N HIS A 230 15.09 -1.23 11.64
CA HIS A 230 16.12 -0.81 10.70
C HIS A 230 17.21 0.04 11.35
N TYR A 231 16.85 1.10 12.07
CA TYR A 231 17.81 2.09 12.58
C TYR A 231 18.26 1.84 14.02
N ILE A 232 17.50 1.07 14.81
CA ILE A 232 17.80 0.85 16.23
C ILE A 232 18.30 -0.58 16.46
N LEU A 233 17.51 -1.59 16.08
CA LEU A 233 17.81 -2.99 16.44
C LEU A 233 18.88 -3.64 15.55
N TYR A 234 18.88 -3.35 14.25
CA TYR A 234 19.73 -4.03 13.27
C TYR A 234 20.71 -3.09 12.57
N ARG A 235 21.10 -2.00 13.25
CA ARG A 235 22.04 -1.00 12.75
C ARG A 235 23.41 -1.59 12.42
N ASP A 236 23.95 -2.44 13.28
CA ASP A 236 25.29 -3.00 13.09
C ASP A 236 25.38 -3.84 11.80
N GLN A 237 24.29 -4.51 11.43
CA GLN A 237 24.16 -5.26 10.19
C GLN A 237 24.00 -4.37 8.94
N LEU A 238 23.55 -3.12 9.11
CA LEU A 238 23.54 -2.12 8.05
C LEU A 238 24.97 -1.62 7.81
N ASP A 239 25.69 -1.29 8.88
CA ASP A 239 27.06 -0.77 8.83
C ASP A 239 28.00 -1.80 8.16
N GLU A 240 27.97 -3.07 8.57
CA GLU A 240 28.73 -4.17 7.92
C GLU A 240 28.43 -4.30 6.41
N SER A 241 27.21 -4.00 5.99
CA SER A 241 26.80 -4.10 4.58
C SER A 241 27.25 -2.94 3.72
N ILE A 242 27.30 -1.74 4.31
CA ILE A 242 27.81 -0.54 3.65
C ILE A 242 29.30 -0.72 3.43
N GLU A 243 30.04 -1.16 4.46
CA GLU A 243 31.46 -1.46 4.36
C GLU A 243 31.75 -2.52 3.28
N ALA A 244 31.00 -3.63 3.26
CA ALA A 244 31.17 -4.66 2.24
C ALA A 244 30.89 -4.15 0.82
N THR A 245 29.93 -3.24 0.64
CA THR A 245 29.59 -2.64 -0.66
C THR A 245 30.66 -1.65 -1.11
N GLU A 246 31.22 -0.87 -0.19
CA GLU A 246 32.34 0.05 -0.45
C GLU A 246 33.62 -0.72 -0.82
N GLU A 247 33.90 -1.85 -0.18
CA GLU A 247 35.00 -2.74 -0.56
C GLU A 247 34.82 -3.35 -1.96
N GLU A 248 33.60 -3.76 -2.32
CA GLU A 248 33.32 -4.34 -3.64
C GLU A 248 33.40 -3.29 -4.75
N THR A 249 32.89 -2.08 -4.50
CA THR A 249 32.95 -0.96 -5.46
C THR A 249 34.32 -0.28 -5.54
N GLY A 250 35.14 -0.38 -4.49
CA GLY A 250 36.52 0.10 -4.44
C GLY A 250 37.55 -0.81 -5.12
N ARG A 251 37.19 -2.05 -5.51
CA ARG A 251 38.08 -2.93 -6.27
C ARG A 251 38.09 -2.53 -7.75
N PRO A 252 39.23 -2.09 -8.33
CA PRO A 252 39.31 -1.87 -9.76
C PRO A 252 39.07 -3.19 -10.49
N LEU A 253 38.22 -3.17 -11.52
CA LEU A 253 37.93 -4.31 -12.39
C LEU A 253 39.20 -4.76 -13.12
N LEU A 254 40.01 -5.59 -12.46
CA LEU A 254 41.13 -6.28 -13.08
C LEU A 254 40.61 -7.58 -13.70
N GLY A 255 40.31 -7.49 -15.00
CA GLY A 255 40.52 -8.53 -15.99
C GLY A 255 39.76 -9.86 -15.86
N SER A 256 38.79 -10.05 -16.75
CA SER A 256 38.66 -11.26 -17.57
C SER A 256 37.84 -10.96 -18.81
#